data_AF-A0A7V9WM17-F1
#
_entry.id   AF-A0A7V9WM17-F1
#
_cell.length_a   1.000
_cell.length_b   1.000
_cell.length_c   1.000
_cell.angle_alpha   90.00
_cell.angle_beta   90.00
_cell.angle_gamma   90.00
#
_symmetry.space_group_name_H-M   'P 1'
#
loop_
_entity.id
_entity.type
_entity.pdbx_description
1 polymer ?
#
loop_
_entity_poly.entity_id
_entity_poly.type
_entity_poly.pdbx_seq_one_letter_code
_entity_poly.pdbx_strand_id
1 'polypeptide(L)'
;MMRRVLADPSLVEQYIRGGVMPRFMQRLREIDDELRIHRSRLEFAYSEMRTGDGDDPAAFSERWLSLARSWRFDRVNELIVQHNEYYPIERNLAINPRTGDYVTVSGRDYRRDPVGHAWILERFPASPA
;
A
#
# COMPACT_ATOMS: atom_id res chain seq x y z
N MET A 1 -0.41 11.26 4.05
CA MET A 1 -1.86 11.56 4.15
C MET A 1 -2.64 10.46 3.44
N MET A 2 -3.19 9.46 4.15
CA MET A 2 -3.97 8.37 3.53
C MET A 2 -5.30 8.92 3.04
N ARG A 3 -5.41 9.11 1.72
CA ARG A 3 -6.62 9.65 1.09
C ARG A 3 -7.65 8.53 0.98
N ARG A 4 -8.73 8.65 1.75
CA ARG A 4 -9.91 7.77 1.67
C ARG A 4 -10.36 7.68 0.20
N VAL A 5 -10.25 6.49 -0.38
CA VAL A 5 -11.01 6.14 -1.59
C VAL A 5 -12.46 6.32 -1.21
N LEU A 6 -13.14 7.33 -1.76
CA LEU A 6 -14.56 7.55 -1.52
C LEU A 6 -15.29 6.32 -2.05
N ALA A 7 -15.67 5.45 -1.11
CA ALA A 7 -16.52 4.33 -1.37
C ALA A 7 -17.85 4.85 -1.94
N ASP A 8 -18.38 4.13 -2.91
CA ASP A 8 -19.71 4.40 -3.47
C ASP A 8 -20.73 4.53 -2.34
N PRO A 9 -21.43 5.68 -2.23
CA PRO A 9 -22.36 5.91 -1.13
C PRO A 9 -23.37 4.76 -0.96
N SER A 10 -23.81 4.15 -2.06
CA SER A 10 -24.75 3.03 -2.05
C SER A 10 -24.18 1.75 -1.41
N LEU A 11 -22.89 1.51 -1.58
CA LEU A 11 -22.20 0.32 -1.08
C LEU A 11 -21.79 0.50 0.39
N VAL A 12 -21.43 1.72 0.77
CA VAL A 12 -21.24 2.12 2.17
C VAL A 12 -22.54 1.97 2.94
N GLU A 13 -23.65 2.40 2.36
CA GLU A 13 -24.97 2.30 2.96
C GLU A 13 -25.44 0.84 3.13
N GLN A 14 -25.18 -0.04 2.15
CA GLN A 14 -25.43 -1.48 2.30
C GLN A 14 -24.62 -2.12 3.44
N TYR A 15 -23.35 -1.73 3.59
CA TYR A 15 -22.51 -2.20 4.70
C TYR A 15 -23.05 -1.73 6.06
N ILE A 16 -23.47 -0.46 6.17
CA ILE A 16 -24.04 0.11 7.41
C ILE A 16 -25.36 -0.57 7.79
N ARG A 17 -26.16 -1.01 6.81
CA ARG A 17 -27.43 -1.72 7.02
C ARG A 17 -27.30 -3.23 7.31
N GLY A 18 -26.09 -3.72 7.62
CA GLY A 18 -25.86 -5.13 7.97
C GLY A 18 -25.54 -6.07 6.81
N GLY A 19 -25.19 -5.52 5.64
CA GLY A 19 -24.72 -6.31 4.49
C GLY A 19 -23.30 -6.86 4.66
N VAL A 20 -22.99 -7.95 3.96
CA VAL A 20 -21.62 -8.50 3.89
C VAL A 20 -20.72 -7.53 3.13
N MET A 21 -19.58 -7.17 3.72
CA MET A 21 -18.60 -6.28 3.09
C MET A 21 -18.12 -6.88 1.75
N PRO A 22 -18.18 -6.15 0.63
CA PRO A 22 -17.72 -6.66 -0.67
C PRO A 22 -16.24 -7.04 -0.67
N ARG A 23 -15.86 -8.03 -1.50
CA ARG A 23 -14.50 -8.60 -1.47
C ARG A 23 -13.41 -7.57 -1.77
N PHE A 24 -13.61 -6.65 -2.72
CA PHE A 24 -12.64 -5.58 -2.96
C PHE A 24 -12.41 -4.70 -1.72
N MET A 25 -13.45 -4.42 -0.92
CA MET A 25 -13.31 -3.62 0.30
C MET A 25 -12.56 -4.38 1.39
N GLN A 26 -12.79 -5.69 1.50
CA GLN A 26 -12.00 -6.56 2.36
C GLN A 26 -10.53 -6.54 1.95
N ARG A 27 -10.25 -6.70 0.65
CA ARG A 27 -8.89 -6.70 0.11
C ARG A 27 -8.19 -5.35 0.32
N LEU A 28 -8.89 -4.23 0.14
CA LEU A 28 -8.36 -2.90 0.45
C LEU A 28 -7.98 -2.76 1.93
N ARG A 29 -8.82 -3.28 2.84
CA ARG A 29 -8.51 -3.30 4.28
C ARG A 29 -7.30 -4.18 4.58
N GLU A 30 -7.23 -5.37 3.98
CA GLU A 30 -6.10 -6.29 4.12
C GLU A 30 -4.78 -5.63 3.66
N ILE A 31 -4.79 -4.92 2.52
CA ILE A 31 -3.63 -4.14 2.04
C ILE A 31 -3.22 -3.09 3.08
N ASP A 32 -4.18 -2.30 3.57
CA ASP A 32 -3.90 -1.22 4.53
C ASP A 32 -3.35 -1.76 5.85
N ASP A 33 -3.87 -2.90 6.33
CA ASP A 33 -3.40 -3.58 7.53
C ASP A 33 -2.00 -4.16 7.38
N GLU A 34 -1.69 -4.81 6.26
CA GLU A 34 -0.33 -5.31 5.98
C GLU A 34 0.68 -4.16 5.88
N LEU A 35 0.33 -3.06 5.20
CA LEU A 35 1.18 -1.87 5.13
C LEU A 35 1.41 -1.25 6.51
N ARG A 36 0.41 -1.27 7.39
CA ARG A 36 0.54 -0.81 8.78
C ARG A 36 1.50 -1.70 9.57
N ILE A 37 1.41 -3.03 9.42
CA ILE A 37 2.33 -3.97 10.06
C ILE A 37 3.77 -3.72 9.61
N HIS A 38 4.00 -3.59 8.30
CA HIS A 38 5.33 -3.28 7.77
C HIS A 38 5.85 -1.94 8.29
N ARG A 39 5.01 -0.90 8.30
CA ARG A 39 5.39 0.41 8.83
C ARG A 39 5.86 0.33 10.28
N SER A 40 5.08 -0.30 11.15
CA SER A 40 5.44 -0.42 12.58
C SER A 40 6.72 -1.21 12.80
N ARG A 41 6.96 -2.28 12.03
CA ARG A 41 8.21 -3.05 12.12
C ARG A 41 9.42 -2.24 11.65
N LEU A 42 9.26 -1.49 10.57
CA LEU A 42 10.32 -0.63 10.02
C LEU A 42 10.61 0.54 10.93
N GLU A 43 9.60 1.15 11.53
CA GLU A 43 9.75 2.23 12.51
C GLU A 43 10.59 1.76 13.71
N PHE A 44 10.28 0.59 14.26
CA PHE A 44 11.07 -0.02 15.33
C PHE A 44 12.51 -0.30 14.89
N ALA A 45 12.72 -0.94 13.73
CA ALA A 45 14.06 -1.23 13.23
C ALA A 45 14.89 0.04 12.98
N TYR A 46 14.25 1.08 12.44
CA TYR A 46 14.87 2.36 12.17
C TYR A 46 15.32 3.06 13.46
N SER A 47 14.47 3.09 14.49
CA SER A 47 14.81 3.69 15.78
C SER A 47 15.92 2.93 16.52
N GLU A 48 15.89 1.60 16.46
CA GLU A 48 16.90 0.76 17.09
C GLU A 48 18.28 0.98 16.43
N MET A 49 18.35 0.96 15.10
CA MET A 49 19.61 1.20 14.38
C MET A 49 20.14 2.62 14.62
N ARG A 50 19.27 3.63 14.57
CA ARG A 50 19.65 5.03 14.87
C ARG A 50 20.26 5.20 16.26
N THR A 51 19.79 4.41 17.23
CA THR A 51 20.29 4.47 18.62
C THR A 51 21.57 3.66 18.80
N GLY A 52 21.69 2.50 18.15
CA GLY A 52 22.85 1.61 18.26
C GLY A 52 24.09 2.09 17.50
N ASP A 53 23.90 2.82 16.39
CA ASP A 53 24.99 3.19 15.48
C ASP A 53 25.77 4.44 15.90
N GLY A 54 25.32 5.15 16.94
CA GLY A 54 25.97 6.36 17.44
C GLY A 54 26.06 7.49 16.40
N ASP A 55 27.11 8.32 16.50
CA ASP A 55 27.38 9.45 15.60
C ASP A 55 28.08 9.02 14.28
N ASP A 56 27.83 7.81 13.76
CA ASP A 56 28.29 7.38 12.43
C ASP A 56 27.12 7.30 11.41
N PRO A 57 26.78 8.41 10.74
CA PRO A 57 25.75 8.44 9.72
C PRO A 57 26.02 7.55 8.50
N ALA A 58 27.30 7.31 8.16
CA ALA A 58 27.64 6.54 6.97
C ALA A 58 27.36 5.05 7.20
N ALA A 59 27.80 4.53 8.34
CA ALA A 59 27.53 3.14 8.71
C ALA A 59 26.03 2.88 8.89
N PHE A 60 25.28 3.83 9.47
CA PHE A 60 23.82 3.76 9.53
C PHE A 60 23.19 3.68 8.13
N SER A 61 23.58 4.59 7.24
CA SER A 61 23.04 4.67 5.87
C SER A 61 23.24 3.36 5.10
N GLU A 62 24.45 2.79 5.16
CA GLU A 62 24.77 1.53 4.49
C GLU A 62 23.94 0.35 5.04
N ARG A 63 23.88 0.21 6.37
CA ARG A 63 23.07 -0.84 7.02
C ARG A 63 21.59 -0.69 6.69
N TRP A 64 21.06 0.52 6.74
CA TRP A 64 19.65 0.78 6.46
C TRP A 64 19.31 0.51 4.99
N LEU A 65 20.15 0.93 4.04
CA LEU A 65 19.96 0.63 2.63
C LEU A 65 20.00 -0.87 2.35
N SER A 66 20.88 -1.62 3.03
CA SER A 66 20.95 -3.08 2.94
C SER A 66 19.65 -3.74 3.44
N LEU A 67 19.15 -3.31 4.61
CA LEU A 67 17.88 -3.80 5.15
C LEU A 67 16.70 -3.46 4.22
N ALA A 68 16.62 -2.21 3.74
CA ALA A 68 15.53 -1.79 2.86
C ALA A 68 15.47 -2.62 1.57
N ARG A 69 16.63 -2.97 1.00
CA ARG A 69 16.74 -3.81 -0.22
C ARG A 69 16.38 -5.27 0.02
N SER A 70 16.65 -5.81 1.21
CA SER A 70 16.33 -7.20 1.55
C SER A 70 14.91 -7.39 2.10
N TRP A 71 14.24 -6.31 2.47
CA TRP A 71 12.89 -6.34 3.02
C TRP A 71 11.86 -6.82 2.00
N ARG A 72 11.03 -7.79 2.40
CA ARG A 72 10.03 -8.41 1.53
C ARG A 72 8.62 -7.91 1.85
N PHE A 73 7.87 -7.66 0.79
CA PHE A 73 6.47 -7.21 0.81
C PHE A 73 5.54 -8.22 0.11
N ASP A 74 5.90 -9.51 0.11
CA ASP A 74 5.23 -10.51 -0.74
C ASP A 74 3.72 -10.54 -0.53
N ARG A 75 3.27 -10.54 0.73
CA ARG A 75 1.84 -10.63 1.07
C ARG A 75 1.05 -9.42 0.56
N VAL A 76 1.53 -8.21 0.83
CA VAL A 76 0.83 -6.99 0.37
C VAL A 76 0.89 -6.86 -1.15
N ASN A 77 1.99 -7.26 -1.79
CA ASN A 77 2.11 -7.25 -3.24
C ASN A 77 1.19 -8.29 -3.91
N GLU A 78 1.00 -9.46 -3.30
CA GLU A 78 0.00 -10.44 -3.73
C GLU A 78 -1.42 -9.84 -3.66
N LEU A 79 -1.75 -9.18 -2.55
CA LEU A 79 -3.05 -8.52 -2.38
C LEU A 79 -3.25 -7.37 -3.39
N ILE A 80 -2.19 -6.61 -3.71
CA ILE A 80 -2.22 -5.56 -4.73
C ILE A 80 -2.48 -6.15 -6.11
N VAL A 81 -1.81 -7.26 -6.47
CA VAL A 81 -2.05 -7.96 -7.75
C VAL A 81 -3.51 -8.41 -7.83
N GLN A 82 -4.00 -9.09 -6.80
CA GLN A 82 -5.40 -9.53 -6.74
C GLN A 82 -6.38 -8.34 -6.80
N HIS A 83 -6.05 -7.21 -6.17
CA HIS A 83 -6.87 -6.01 -6.26
C HIS A 83 -6.92 -5.49 -7.70
N ASN A 84 -5.77 -5.36 -8.36
CA ASN A 84 -5.68 -4.83 -9.72
C ASN A 84 -6.41 -5.73 -10.74
N GLU A 85 -6.41 -7.04 -10.52
CA GLU A 85 -7.11 -8.03 -11.34
C GLU A 85 -8.63 -8.02 -11.10
N TYR A 86 -9.07 -8.14 -9.85
CA TYR A 86 -10.48 -8.38 -9.54
C TYR A 86 -11.30 -7.09 -9.33
N TYR A 87 -10.69 -5.97 -8.92
CA TYR A 87 -11.42 -4.73 -8.65
C TYR A 87 -12.35 -4.27 -9.78
N PRO A 88 -11.92 -4.20 -11.06
CA PRO A 88 -12.80 -3.69 -12.11
C PRO A 88 -13.99 -4.63 -12.37
N ILE A 89 -13.80 -5.93 -12.18
CA ILE A 89 -14.84 -6.96 -12.32
C ILE A 89 -15.83 -6.85 -11.14
N GLU A 90 -15.31 -6.83 -9.90
CA GLU A 90 -16.09 -6.72 -8.67
C GLU A 90 -16.88 -5.39 -8.59
N ARG A 91 -16.37 -4.32 -9.22
CA ARG A 91 -17.07 -3.02 -9.35
C ARG A 91 -17.91 -2.87 -10.61
N ASN A 92 -17.91 -3.87 -11.49
CA ASN A 92 -18.56 -3.83 -12.80
C ASN A 92 -18.22 -2.54 -13.58
N LEU A 93 -16.93 -2.21 -13.64
CA LEU A 93 -16.47 -1.01 -14.34
C LEU A 93 -16.71 -1.14 -15.85
N ALA A 94 -17.16 -0.06 -16.46
CA ALA A 94 -17.27 0.02 -17.92
C ALA A 94 -15.88 -0.05 -18.57
N ILE A 95 -15.82 -0.63 -19.77
CA ILE A 95 -14.62 -0.60 -20.63
C ILE A 95 -14.71 0.65 -21.51
N ASN A 96 -13.61 1.39 -21.61
CA ASN A 96 -13.47 2.46 -22.57
C ASN A 96 -13.17 1.85 -23.96
N PRO A 97 -14.07 1.99 -24.94
CA PRO A 97 -13.90 1.33 -26.25
C PRO A 97 -12.71 1.88 -27.05
N ARG A 98 -12.22 3.08 -26.74
CA ARG A 98 -11.07 3.68 -27.42
C ARG A 98 -9.74 3.10 -26.94
N THR A 99 -9.64 2.75 -25.66
CA THR A 99 -8.39 2.24 -25.06
C THR A 99 -8.42 0.74 -24.83
N GLY A 100 -9.59 0.11 -24.84
CA GLY A 100 -9.76 -1.29 -24.46
C GLY A 100 -9.56 -1.56 -22.96
N ASP A 101 -9.42 -0.51 -22.15
CA ASP A 101 -9.17 -0.60 -20.71
C ASP A 101 -10.39 -0.14 -19.90
N TYR A 102 -10.46 -0.54 -18.63
CA TYR A 102 -11.51 -0.12 -17.70
C TYR A 102 -11.47 1.40 -17.44
N VAL A 103 -12.64 2.00 -17.21
CA VAL A 103 -12.74 3.42 -16.87
C VAL A 103 -12.07 3.74 -15.53
N THR A 104 -11.50 4.94 -15.44
CA THR A 104 -10.94 5.47 -14.19
C THR A 104 -12.02 5.67 -13.14
N VAL A 105 -11.68 5.47 -11.87
CA VAL A 105 -12.57 5.77 -10.74
C VAL A 105 -12.23 7.15 -10.20
N SER A 106 -13.21 8.06 -10.21
CA SER A 106 -13.02 9.45 -9.74
C SER A 106 -11.83 10.17 -10.37
N GLY A 107 -11.61 9.93 -11.68
CA GLY A 107 -10.52 10.52 -12.46
C GLY A 107 -9.13 9.96 -12.16
N ARG A 108 -9.04 8.81 -11.45
CA ARG A 108 -7.77 8.14 -11.13
C ARG A 108 -7.82 6.69 -11.59
N ASP A 109 -6.65 6.17 -11.95
CA ASP A 109 -6.49 4.72 -12.10
C ASP A 109 -6.80 4.06 -10.75
N TYR A 110 -7.56 2.96 -10.79
CA TYR A 110 -7.91 2.16 -9.62
C TYR A 110 -6.77 1.23 -9.19
N ARG A 111 -5.81 0.98 -10.10
CA ARG A 111 -4.66 0.13 -9.87
C ARG A 111 -3.76 0.73 -8.81
N ARG A 112 -3.15 -0.15 -8.03
CA ARG A 112 -2.14 0.18 -7.02
C ARG A 112 -0.79 -0.33 -7.49
N ASP A 113 0.24 0.47 -7.26
CA ASP A 113 1.61 0.08 -7.55
C ASP A 113 2.13 -0.91 -6.49
N PRO A 114 2.91 -1.94 -6.88
CA PRO A 114 3.63 -2.78 -5.93
C PRO A 114 4.55 -1.95 -5.03
N VAL A 115 4.69 -2.38 -3.79
CA VAL A 115 5.58 -1.76 -2.81
C VAL A 115 6.91 -2.51 -2.72
N GLY A 116 7.98 -1.76 -2.46
CA GLY A 116 9.34 -2.28 -2.38
C GLY A 116 10.25 -1.35 -1.59
N HIS A 117 11.57 -1.52 -1.71
CA HIS A 117 12.55 -0.73 -0.95
C HIS A 117 12.36 0.80 -1.10
N ALA A 118 11.95 1.29 -2.28
CA ALA A 118 11.66 2.71 -2.48
C ALA A 118 10.56 3.24 -1.53
N TRP A 119 9.54 2.43 -1.24
CA TRP A 119 8.48 2.77 -0.28
C TRP A 119 9.04 2.97 1.14
N ILE A 120 10.06 2.18 1.50
CA ILE A 120 10.75 2.29 2.79
C ILE A 120 11.55 3.59 2.83
N LEU A 121 12.39 3.82 1.82
CA LEU A 121 13.31 4.97 1.79
C LEU A 121 12.60 6.32 1.66
N GLU A 122 11.41 6.36 1.06
CA GLU A 122 10.55 7.55 1.05
C GLU A 122 10.07 7.93 2.46
N ARG A 123 9.86 6.94 3.34
CA ARG A 123 9.31 7.13 4.71
C ARG A 123 10.37 7.20 5.78
N PHE A 124 11.46 6.48 5.57
CA PHE A 124 12.56 6.27 6.50
C PHE A 124 13.86 6.47 5.71
N PRO A 125 14.29 7.73 5.49
CA PRO A 125 15.42 8.03 4.62
C PRO A 125 16.74 7.59 5.25
N ALA A 126 17.67 7.07 4.45
CA ALA A 126 18.99 6.64 4.91
C ALA A 126 19.92 7.80 5.32
N SER A 127 19.55 9.02 4.95
CA SER A 127 20.23 10.24 5.37
C SER A 127 19.17 11.28 5.73
N PRO A 128 19.30 11.99 6.86
CA PRO A 128 18.43 13.13 7.12
C PRO A 128 18.60 14.16 6.00
N ALA A 129 17.50 14.74 5.55
CA ALA A 129 17.51 15.90 4.66
C ALA A 129 17.98 17.16 5.39
#